data_AF-A0A7C1KL02-F1
#
_entry.id   AF-A0A7C1KL02-F1
#
_cell.length_a   1.000
_cell.length_b   1.000
_cell.length_c   1.000
_cell.angle_alpha   90.00
_cell.angle_beta   90.00
_cell.angle_gamma   90.00
#
_symmetry.space_group_name_H-M   'P 1'
#
loop_
_entity.id
_entity.type
_entity.pdbx_description
1 polymer ?
#
loop_
_entity_poly.entity_id
_entity_poly.type
_entity_poly.pdbx_seq_one_letter_code
_entity_poly.pdbx_strand_id
1 'polypeptide(L)'
;MKVNTESETTVNSRSKPRNQKNIGPRKTLRDTIFNISSSTIGKGSTRFIFKLYDLGKFDILGKPKGAISSFDITNRCNLRCKHCYFYAHDYEVERELTDEEWIDKLEELKDTDFPFYQCSWIGG
;
A
#
# COMPACT_ATOMS: atom_id res chain seq x y z
N MET A 1 -33.10 -16.24 -42.90
CA MET A 1 -34.01 -15.08 -42.77
C MET A 1 -34.77 -15.27 -41.47
N LYS A 2 -34.70 -14.43 -40.43
CA LYS A 2 -34.16 -13.08 -40.26
C LYS A 2 -33.39 -13.04 -38.93
N VAL A 3 -32.17 -12.50 -38.98
CA VAL A 3 -31.40 -12.13 -37.79
C VAL A 3 -31.94 -10.77 -37.37
N ASN A 4 -32.53 -10.68 -36.18
CA ASN A 4 -32.88 -9.40 -35.58
C ASN A 4 -31.63 -8.88 -34.85
N THR A 5 -31.10 -7.80 -35.40
CA THR A 5 -30.00 -7.00 -34.87
C THR A 5 -30.58 -6.07 -33.82
N GLU A 6 -30.25 -6.27 -32.54
CA GLU A 6 -30.56 -5.31 -31.48
C GLU A 6 -29.29 -4.52 -31.11
N SER A 7 -29.39 -3.25 -31.47
CA SER A 7 -28.72 -2.04 -30.98
C SER A 7 -27.75 -2.12 -29.81
N GLU A 8 -26.59 -1.53 -30.06
CA GLU A 8 -25.70 -0.79 -29.16
C GLU A 8 -26.23 -0.50 -27.75
N THR A 9 -25.45 -0.87 -26.73
CA THR A 9 -25.38 -0.11 -25.48
C THR A 9 -23.92 0.07 -25.11
N THR A 10 -23.36 1.18 -25.59
CA THR A 10 -22.07 1.70 -25.17
C THR A 10 -22.14 2.06 -23.69
N VAL A 11 -21.52 1.26 -22.83
CA VAL A 11 -21.32 1.61 -21.42
C VAL A 11 -20.30 2.74 -21.35
N ASN A 12 -20.82 3.95 -21.35
CA ASN A 12 -20.10 5.20 -21.12
C ASN A 12 -19.67 5.25 -19.65
N SER A 13 -18.52 4.65 -19.32
CA SER A 13 -17.88 4.84 -18.02
C SER A 13 -17.22 6.23 -18.00
N ARG A 14 -18.02 7.23 -17.62
CA ARG A 14 -17.54 8.58 -17.29
C ARG A 14 -16.58 8.46 -16.09
N SER A 15 -15.29 8.29 -16.36
CA SER A 15 -14.24 8.45 -15.37
C SER A 15 -14.29 9.89 -14.87
N LYS A 16 -14.48 10.08 -13.56
CA LYS A 16 -14.40 11.39 -12.92
C LYS A 16 -13.02 12.00 -13.26
N PRO A 17 -12.94 13.31 -13.59
CA PRO A 17 -11.66 13.95 -13.85
C PRO A 17 -10.79 13.86 -12.58
N ARG A 18 -9.62 13.23 -12.74
CA ARG A 18 -8.62 13.02 -11.71
C ARG A 18 -8.17 14.39 -11.19
N ASN A 19 -8.63 14.78 -10.00
CA ASN A 19 -8.12 15.96 -9.32
C ASN A 19 -6.66 15.65 -8.96
N GLN A 20 -5.72 16.21 -9.72
CA GLN A 20 -4.28 16.13 -9.47
C GLN A 20 -3.97 16.89 -8.18
N LYS A 21 -4.32 16.33 -7.02
CA LYS A 21 -3.67 16.70 -5.76
C LYS A 21 -2.19 16.38 -5.95
N ASN A 22 -1.32 17.34 -5.64
CA ASN A 22 0.14 17.19 -5.72
C ASN A 22 0.55 15.81 -5.18
N ILE A 23 0.97 14.91 -6.07
CA ILE A 23 1.31 13.51 -5.80
C ILE A 23 2.71 13.45 -5.19
N GLY A 24 2.92 14.21 -4.12
CA GLY A 24 4.16 14.27 -3.37
C GLY A 24 3.91 13.82 -1.94
N PRO A 25 4.75 12.93 -1.36
CA PRO A 25 4.60 12.54 0.03
C PRO A 25 4.65 13.77 0.93
N ARG A 26 3.73 13.87 1.90
CA ARG A 26 3.74 14.91 2.92
C ARG A 26 5.05 14.80 3.71
N LYS A 27 5.89 15.83 3.64
CA LYS A 27 7.22 15.81 4.28
C LYS A 27 7.05 15.72 5.79
N THR A 28 7.57 14.65 6.39
CA THR A 28 7.59 14.48 7.84
C THR A 28 8.67 15.36 8.47
N LEU A 29 8.58 15.57 9.80
CA LEU A 29 9.64 16.26 10.55
C LEU A 29 10.97 15.51 10.42
N ARG A 30 10.92 14.17 10.41
CA ARG A 30 12.06 13.30 10.14
C ARG A 30 12.68 13.55 8.77
N ASP A 31 11.87 13.68 7.72
CA ASP A 31 12.37 13.98 6.37
C ASP A 31 13.04 15.35 6.31
N THR A 32 12.48 16.33 7.00
CA THR A 32 13.06 17.67 7.09
C THR A 32 14.44 17.61 7.75
N ILE A 33 14.57 16.92 8.89
CA ILE A 33 15.85 16.74 9.58
C ILE A 33 16.84 15.95 8.70
N PHE A 34 16.40 14.87 8.07
CA PHE A 34 17.25 14.07 7.19
C PHE A 34 17.83 14.90 6.03
N ASN A 35 17.01 15.75 5.40
CA ASN A 35 17.46 16.63 4.32
C ASN A 35 18.48 17.66 4.81
N ILE A 36 18.21 18.33 5.94
CA ILE A 36 19.15 19.28 6.54
C ILE A 36 20.47 18.60 6.89
N SER A 37 20.42 17.46 7.60
CA SER A 37 21.61 16.69 7.98
C SER A 37 22.39 16.21 6.75
N SER A 38 21.70 15.80 5.68
CA SER A 38 22.33 15.39 4.42
C SER A 38 23.09 16.51 3.75
N SER A 39 22.58 17.75 3.81
CA SER A 39 23.24 18.94 3.29
C SER A 39 24.46 19.36 4.13
N THR A 40 24.48 19.06 5.43
CA THR A 40 25.58 19.45 6.33
C THR A 40 26.68 18.40 6.45
N ILE A 41 26.33 17.14 6.69
CA ILE A 41 27.27 16.05 7.05
C ILE A 41 27.48 15.08 5.88
N GLY A 42 26.73 15.26 4.79
CA GLY A 42 26.76 14.40 3.61
C GLY A 42 25.76 13.24 3.71
N LYS A 43 25.27 12.81 2.54
CA LYS A 43 24.18 11.83 2.40
C LYS A 43 24.54 10.45 2.96
N GLY A 44 25.80 10.01 2.79
CA GLY A 44 26.27 8.71 3.29
C GLY A 44 26.26 8.62 4.81
N SER A 45 26.91 9.58 5.48
CA SER A 45 26.98 9.68 6.93
C SER A 45 25.60 9.88 7.57
N THR A 46 24.75 10.71 6.96
CA THR A 46 23.38 10.93 7.45
C THR A 46 22.54 9.64 7.39
N ARG A 47 22.65 8.89 6.29
CA ARG A 47 21.96 7.58 6.15
C ARG A 47 22.42 6.58 7.22
N PHE A 48 23.71 6.56 7.54
CA PHE A 48 24.25 5.68 8.56
C PHE A 48 23.72 6.04 9.96
N ILE A 49 23.75 7.32 10.34
CA ILE A 49 23.26 7.80 11.64
C ILE A 49 21.76 7.52 11.80
N PHE A 50 20.94 7.83 10.79
CA PHE A 50 19.50 7.57 10.83
C PHE A 50 19.20 6.08 10.92
N LYS A 51 19.97 5.24 10.23
CA LYS A 51 19.83 3.78 10.32
C LYS A 51 20.18 3.26 11.71
N LEU A 52 21.24 3.79 12.35
CA LEU A 52 21.59 3.46 13.73
C LEU A 52 20.51 3.92 14.72
N TYR A 53 19.96 5.13 14.51
CA TYR A 53 18.85 5.63 15.31
C TYR A 53 17.62 4.72 15.22
N ASP A 54 17.24 4.31 14.01
CA ASP A 54 16.13 3.39 13.81
C ASP A 54 16.37 2.04 14.48
N LEU A 55 17.57 1.48 14.30
CA LEU A 55 17.93 0.19 14.89
C LEU A 55 17.90 0.25 16.41
N GLY A 56 18.52 1.28 17.00
CA GLY A 56 18.47 1.49 18.45
C GLY A 56 17.05 1.72 18.96
N LYS A 57 16.21 2.41 18.18
CA LYS A 57 14.78 2.58 18.50
C LYS A 57 14.04 1.24 18.50
N PHE A 58 14.30 0.37 17.52
CA PHE A 58 13.68 -0.96 17.46
C PHE A 58 14.14 -1.87 18.59
N ASP A 59 15.42 -1.81 18.98
CA ASP A 59 15.95 -2.66 20.05
C ASP A 59 15.46 -2.20 21.44
N ILE A 60 15.28 -0.89 21.65
CA ILE A 60 14.84 -0.34 22.95
C ILE A 60 13.33 -0.32 23.10
N LEU A 61 12.59 0.14 22.07
CA LEU A 61 11.13 0.33 22.14
C LEU A 61 10.34 -0.80 21.46
N GLY A 62 11.03 -1.77 20.85
CA GLY A 62 10.42 -2.82 20.04
C GLY A 62 10.01 -2.34 18.65
N LYS A 63 9.46 -3.26 17.85
CA LYS A 63 8.92 -2.94 16.52
C LYS A 63 7.64 -2.11 16.68
N PRO A 64 7.48 -0.98 15.98
CA PRO A 64 6.25 -0.20 16.04
C PRO A 64 5.08 -1.01 15.51
N LYS A 65 3.88 -0.71 15.99
CA LYS A 65 2.65 -1.35 15.49
C LYS A 65 2.50 -1.04 14.00
N GLY A 66 2.26 -2.07 13.19
CA GLY A 66 2.18 -1.96 11.73
C GLY A 66 3.51 -2.08 10.98
N ALA A 67 4.65 -2.24 11.68
CA ALA A 67 5.97 -2.36 11.03
C ALA A 67 6.06 -3.51 10.02
N ILE A 68 5.35 -4.60 10.28
CA ILE A 68 5.25 -5.75 9.38
C ILE A 68 3.79 -5.82 8.94
N SER A 69 3.57 -5.64 7.65
CA SER A 69 2.24 -5.63 7.05
C SER A 69 2.15 -6.67 5.95
N SER A 70 0.97 -7.29 5.84
CA SER A 70 0.64 -8.18 4.73
C SER A 70 -0.58 -7.61 4.01
N PHE A 71 -0.46 -7.45 2.71
CA PHE A 71 -1.52 -6.98 1.83
C PHE A 71 -2.02 -8.16 1.01
N ASP A 72 -3.21 -8.64 1.36
CA ASP A 72 -3.88 -9.71 0.62
C ASP A 72 -4.58 -9.09 -0.60
N ILE A 73 -3.91 -9.16 -1.76
CA ILE A 73 -4.36 -8.49 -2.98
C ILE A 73 -5.46 -9.26 -3.71
N THR A 74 -5.49 -10.58 -3.57
CA THR A 74 -6.51 -11.45 -4.15
C THR A 74 -6.68 -12.72 -3.32
N ASN A 75 -7.92 -13.18 -3.21
CA ASN A 75 -8.26 -14.47 -2.62
C ASN A 75 -8.60 -15.54 -3.68
N ARG A 76 -8.42 -15.22 -4.97
CA ARG A 76 -8.74 -16.11 -6.09
C ARG A 76 -7.66 -17.18 -6.27
N CYS A 77 -7.81 -18.29 -5.56
CA CYS A 77 -6.95 -19.46 -5.66
C CYS A 77 -7.64 -20.64 -6.39
N ASN A 78 -6.91 -21.35 -7.25
CA ASN A 78 -7.39 -22.61 -7.86
C ASN A 78 -6.96 -23.86 -7.08
N LEU A 79 -6.20 -23.72 -6.00
CA LEU A 79 -5.77 -24.82 -5.13
C LEU A 79 -6.80 -25.07 -4.01
N ARG A 80 -6.68 -26.21 -3.32
CA ARG A 80 -7.52 -26.59 -2.18
C ARG A 80 -6.65 -27.04 -1.02
N CYS A 81 -5.80 -26.12 -0.56
CA CYS A 81 -4.82 -26.40 0.49
C CYS A 81 -5.54 -26.69 1.81
N LYS A 82 -5.16 -27.79 2.49
CA LYS A 82 -5.77 -28.24 3.76
C LYS A 82 -5.69 -27.20 4.90
N HIS A 83 -4.73 -26.28 4.82
CA HIS A 83 -4.47 -25.25 5.84
C HIS A 83 -4.59 -23.82 5.27
N CYS A 84 -5.42 -23.64 4.23
CA CYS A 84 -5.61 -22.33 3.62
C CYS A 84 -6.47 -21.44 4.52
N TYR A 85 -5.92 -20.33 5.00
CA TYR A 85 -6.69 -19.40 5.82
C TYR A 85 -7.79 -18.70 5.00
N PHE A 86 -7.59 -18.47 3.68
CA PHE A 86 -8.63 -17.92 2.79
C PHE A 86 -9.87 -18.82 2.68
N TYR A 87 -9.72 -20.15 2.82
CA TYR A 87 -10.86 -21.08 2.84
C TYR A 87 -11.38 -21.40 4.24
N ALA A 88 -10.51 -21.31 5.26
CA ALA A 88 -10.89 -21.58 6.65
C ALA A 88 -11.74 -20.47 7.27
N HIS A 89 -11.76 -19.30 6.65
CA HIS A 89 -12.62 -18.20 7.01
C HIS A 89 -13.67 -18.01 5.93
N ASP A 90 -14.94 -17.91 6.32
CA ASP A 90 -16.04 -17.50 5.45
C ASP A 90 -15.87 -16.01 5.12
N TYR A 91 -14.78 -15.66 4.43
CA TYR A 91 -14.66 -14.39 3.72
C TYR A 91 -15.66 -14.41 2.57
N GLU A 92 -16.94 -14.37 2.92
CA GLU A 92 -18.02 -14.19 1.97
C GLU A 92 -17.85 -12.81 1.33
N VAL A 93 -17.37 -12.82 0.09
CA VAL A 93 -17.68 -11.83 -0.95
C VAL A 93 -17.27 -10.38 -0.63
N GLU A 94 -16.20 -10.14 0.12
CA GLU A 94 -15.58 -8.81 0.05
C GLU A 94 -14.93 -8.64 -1.32
N ARG A 95 -15.40 -7.63 -2.04
CA ARG A 95 -14.90 -7.26 -3.37
C ARG A 95 -13.44 -6.85 -3.25
N GLU A 96 -12.58 -7.47 -4.05
CA GLU A 96 -11.19 -7.04 -4.21
C GLU A 96 -11.12 -5.55 -4.60
N LEU A 97 -10.18 -4.83 -3.99
CA LEU A 97 -9.95 -3.44 -4.33
C LEU A 97 -9.44 -3.34 -5.77
N THR A 98 -9.89 -2.32 -6.50
CA THR A 98 -9.27 -1.97 -7.79
C THR A 98 -7.90 -1.33 -7.56
N ASP A 99 -7.11 -1.21 -8.63
CA ASP A 99 -5.80 -0.57 -8.57
C ASP A 99 -5.87 0.84 -7.98
N GLU A 100 -6.88 1.63 -8.37
CA GLU A 100 -7.10 2.98 -7.83
C GLU A 100 -7.43 2.96 -6.32
N GLU A 101 -8.27 2.02 -5.88
CA GLU A 101 -8.63 1.89 -4.48
C GLU A 101 -7.46 1.43 -3.62
N TRP A 102 -6.58 0.56 -4.16
CA TRP A 102 -5.33 0.21 -3.52
C TRP A 102 -4.40 1.40 -3.37
N ILE A 103 -4.24 2.21 -4.43
CA ILE A 103 -3.43 3.43 -4.39
C ILE A 103 -3.98 4.38 -3.33
N ASP A 104 -5.29 4.63 -3.33
CA ASP A 104 -5.94 5.49 -2.34
C ASP A 104 -5.72 4.95 -0.92
N LYS A 105 -5.81 3.62 -0.72
CA LYS A 105 -5.58 3.00 0.58
C LYS A 105 -4.15 3.17 1.09
N LEU A 106 -3.16 3.06 0.21
CA LEU A 106 -1.76 3.25 0.56
C LEU A 106 -1.46 4.72 0.88
N GLU A 107 -2.09 5.66 0.18
CA GLU A 107 -1.99 7.09 0.49
C GLU A 107 -2.64 7.43 1.84
N GLU A 108 -3.81 6.88 2.16
CA GLU A 108 -4.43 7.00 3.49
C GLU A 108 -3.47 6.52 4.59
N LEU A 109 -2.83 5.36 4.39
CA LEU A 109 -1.88 4.82 5.36
C LEU A 109 -0.65 5.73 5.52
N LYS A 110 -0.12 6.29 4.43
CA LYS A 110 0.98 7.27 4.47
C LYS A 110 0.62 8.50 5.30
N ASP A 111 -0.63 8.96 5.25
CA ASP A 111 -1.11 10.10 6.03
C ASP A 111 -1.19 9.82 7.54
N THR A 112 -1.25 8.54 7.94
CA THR A 112 -1.33 8.10 9.36
C THR A 112 0.03 7.88 10.05
N ASP A 113 1.15 8.24 9.40
CA ASP A 113 2.53 7.90 9.83
C ASP A 113 2.73 6.37 9.94
N PHE A 114 2.04 5.61 9.09
CA PHE A 114 2.11 4.16 9.11
C PHE A 114 3.54 3.67 8.78
N PRO A 115 4.14 2.82 9.63
CA PRO A 115 5.53 2.42 9.45
C PRO A 115 5.65 1.30 8.43
N PHE A 116 5.80 1.65 7.15
CA PHE A 116 6.05 0.70 6.05
C PHE A 116 7.47 0.11 6.10
N TYR A 117 7.81 -0.64 7.14
CA TYR A 117 9.14 -1.22 7.31
C TYR A 117 9.33 -2.51 6.51
N GLN A 118 8.37 -3.44 6.63
CA GLN A 118 8.31 -4.66 5.83
C GLN A 118 6.87 -4.89 5.37
N CYS A 119 6.69 -5.03 4.07
CA CYS A 119 5.39 -5.31 3.47
C CYS A 119 5.49 -6.59 2.61
N SER A 120 4.56 -7.52 2.80
CA SER A 120 4.35 -8.66 1.91
C SER A 120 3.09 -8.45 1.08
N TRP A 121 3.15 -8.86 -0.18
CA TRP A 121 2.00 -8.91 -1.08
C TRP A 121 1.61 -10.37 -1.23
N ILE A 122 0.39 -10.70 -0.83
CA ILE A 122 -0.10 -12.09 -0.81
C ILE A 122 -1.27 -12.21 -1.78
N GLY A 123 -1.21 -13.22 -2.63
CA GLY A 123 -2.30 -13.63 -3.50
C GLY A 123 -2.58 -15.12 -3.31
N GLY A 124 -3.84 -15.50 -3.50
CA GLY A 124 -4.28 -16.88 -3.65
C GLY A 124 -3.77 -17.55 -4.92
#